data_AF-A0A7N0U947-F1
#
_entry.id   AF-A0A7N0U947-F1
#
_cell.length_a   1.000
_cell.length_b   1.000
_cell.length_c   1.000
_cell.angle_alpha   90.00
_cell.angle_beta   90.00
_cell.angle_gamma   90.00
#
_symmetry.space_group_name_H-M   'P 1'
#
loop_
_entity.id
_entity.type
_entity.pdbx_description
1 polymer ?
#
loop_
_entity_poly.entity_id
_entity_poly.type
_entity_poly.pdbx_seq_one_letter_code
_entity_poly.pdbx_strand_id
1 'polypeptide(L)'
;MAAALSPLLRRLTSTAVHHARTLLLSSSHFNQSIHPPPHTLQSRFRSSYPESSNSETLDSPSAAPLPRTRTPLEKQFETWVDKLKPGFTPREVVEALRAQTDPDLALDIFRWTAQQRGYKHNHATYLTIIHILISGGRYGHAERVAEEVIAGASDASVPLYNTIIRFCIGRKVLWKRAFDVYKKMLKSDDCKPTLETYSMLFTFLLKRFNKLNVSYLLLHSVRSLVRQMKASGVVPDTYALNMIIKAYAACLEVDEAMRVFREMGLYGCEPNAFSYSYIAKALCTKGRAEEGFGFYKEMREKGLVPTSSTFMVLICSLAMEGLFEDAVGVTFDMLGKSMVPDVLTYKTLLGGFCRDGRGNEALELLEELRRRDGAMNSKVYRTLLDEVHFVTR
;
A
#
# COMPACT_ATOMS: atom_id res chain seq x y z
N MET A 1 22.56 -42.05 17.07
CA MET A 1 23.93 -41.81 16.55
C MET A 1 23.97 -40.39 16.03
N ALA A 2 24.94 -39.56 16.43
CA ALA A 2 25.10 -38.25 15.82
C ALA A 2 25.68 -38.44 14.41
N ALA A 3 24.87 -38.22 13.37
CA ALA A 3 25.36 -38.21 12.01
C ALA A 3 26.44 -37.14 11.88
N ALA A 4 27.62 -37.55 11.39
CA ALA A 4 28.78 -36.68 11.33
C ALA A 4 28.61 -35.69 10.19
N LEU A 5 28.00 -34.52 10.45
CA LEU A 5 27.75 -33.44 9.48
C LEU A 5 28.84 -33.37 8.41
N SER A 6 28.44 -33.28 7.15
CA SER A 6 29.33 -33.05 6.00
C SER A 6 30.26 -31.85 6.22
N PRO A 7 31.47 -31.84 5.61
CA PRO A 7 32.42 -30.75 5.76
C PRO A 7 31.84 -29.36 5.43
N LEU A 8 30.91 -29.31 4.46
CA LEU A 8 30.17 -28.11 4.05
C LEU A 8 29.27 -27.61 5.18
N LEU A 9 28.40 -28.46 5.74
CA LEU A 9 27.52 -28.07 6.85
C LEU A 9 28.30 -27.70 8.12
N ARG A 10 29.46 -28.32 8.38
CA ARG A 10 30.36 -27.89 9.48
C ARG A 10 30.92 -26.47 9.28
N ARG A 11 31.30 -26.11 8.05
CA ARG A 11 31.79 -24.74 7.75
C ARG A 11 30.66 -23.71 7.93
N LEU A 12 29.47 -23.97 7.39
CA LEU A 12 28.33 -23.06 7.46
C LEU A 12 27.70 -22.96 8.86
N THR A 13 27.74 -24.03 9.66
CA THR A 13 27.33 -23.98 11.08
C THR A 13 28.31 -23.17 11.92
N SER A 14 29.62 -23.34 11.70
CA SER A 14 30.68 -22.61 12.43
C SER A 14 30.62 -21.09 12.17
N THR A 15 30.47 -20.66 10.92
CA THR A 15 30.36 -19.23 10.58
C THR A 15 29.07 -18.59 11.12
N ALA A 16 27.93 -19.30 11.06
CA ALA A 16 26.67 -18.83 11.63
C ALA A 16 26.74 -18.61 13.15
N VAL A 17 27.40 -19.51 13.90
CA VAL A 17 27.59 -19.37 15.36
C VAL A 17 28.46 -18.15 15.69
N HIS A 18 29.48 -17.88 14.89
CA HIS A 18 30.36 -16.74 15.11
C HIS A 18 29.67 -15.38 14.87
N HIS A 19 28.71 -15.32 13.93
CA HIS A 19 27.90 -14.13 13.66
C HIS A 19 26.74 -13.93 14.65
N ALA A 20 26.10 -15.01 15.13
CA ALA A 20 25.02 -14.91 16.12
C ALA A 20 25.50 -14.25 17.43
N ARG A 21 26.74 -14.52 17.84
CA ARG A 21 27.37 -13.88 19.02
C ARG A 21 27.54 -12.36 18.87
N THR A 22 27.74 -11.85 17.66
CA THR A 22 27.91 -10.41 17.41
C THR A 22 26.59 -9.65 17.53
N LEU A 23 25.46 -10.27 17.15
CA LEU A 23 24.13 -9.65 17.14
C LEU A 23 23.40 -9.67 18.50
N LEU A 24 23.77 -10.61 19.38
CA LEU A 24 23.22 -10.69 20.75
C LEU A 24 23.76 -9.60 21.69
N LEU A 25 24.87 -8.95 21.35
CA LEU A 25 25.46 -7.85 22.13
C LEU A 25 24.79 -6.48 21.87
N SER A 26 23.98 -6.35 20.82
CA SER A 26 23.37 -5.07 20.41
C SER A 26 21.85 -4.99 20.64
N SER A 27 21.24 -5.99 21.28
CA SER A 27 19.77 -6.16 21.36
C SER A 27 19.20 -6.31 22.78
N SER A 28 20.00 -6.03 23.81
CA SER A 28 19.66 -6.23 25.23
C SER A 28 18.85 -5.10 25.90
N HIS A 29 18.34 -4.12 25.14
CA HIS A 29 17.47 -3.07 25.67
C HIS A 29 16.13 -2.98 24.90
N PHE A 30 15.06 -2.76 25.66
CA PHE A 30 13.63 -2.70 25.28
C PHE A 30 12.92 -4.04 25.03
N ASN A 31 12.37 -4.61 26.11
CA ASN A 31 11.14 -5.40 26.02
C ASN A 31 10.29 -5.32 27.31
N GLN A 32 9.13 -4.67 27.21
CA GLN A 32 7.97 -4.65 28.11
C GLN A 32 6.88 -3.94 27.29
N SER A 33 5.62 -4.32 27.18
CA SER A 33 4.79 -5.45 27.66
C SER A 33 3.33 -5.03 27.35
N ILE A 34 2.40 -5.97 27.13
CA ILE A 34 0.96 -5.94 27.53
C ILE A 34 0.12 -6.85 26.60
N HIS A 35 -0.63 -7.78 27.21
CA HIS A 35 -1.67 -8.61 26.61
C HIS A 35 -3.07 -8.13 27.01
N PRO A 36 -4.13 -8.47 26.24
CA PRO A 36 -5.49 -8.59 26.77
C PRO A 36 -6.14 -9.98 26.48
N PRO A 37 -7.04 -10.49 27.35
CA PRO A 37 -7.87 -11.69 27.12
C PRO A 37 -9.37 -11.38 26.82
N PRO A 38 -10.23 -12.39 26.48
CA PRO A 38 -11.49 -12.18 25.72
C PRO A 38 -12.79 -12.80 26.34
N HIS A 39 -13.86 -12.93 25.52
CA HIS A 39 -15.15 -13.68 25.67
C HIS A 39 -16.41 -12.92 26.17
N THR A 40 -17.64 -13.49 26.09
CA THR A 40 -18.57 -13.61 24.93
C THR A 40 -20.03 -13.93 25.36
N LEU A 41 -21.04 -13.73 24.47
CA LEU A 41 -22.42 -14.33 24.39
C LEU A 41 -23.68 -13.72 25.09
N GLN A 42 -24.64 -13.34 24.23
CA GLN A 42 -26.11 -13.62 24.18
C GLN A 42 -27.08 -13.48 25.39
N SER A 43 -28.22 -12.80 25.12
CA SER A 43 -29.55 -13.07 25.71
C SER A 43 -30.65 -12.92 24.62
N ARG A 44 -31.96 -12.83 24.96
CA ARG A 44 -33.08 -13.06 23.99
C ARG A 44 -34.47 -12.56 24.48
N PHE A 45 -35.50 -12.69 23.62
CA PHE A 45 -36.97 -12.46 23.82
C PHE A 45 -37.44 -10.97 23.78
N ARG A 46 -38.45 -10.56 22.97
CA ARG A 46 -39.94 -10.78 22.97
C ARG A 46 -40.63 -10.21 24.24
N SER A 47 -41.87 -9.67 24.25
CA SER A 47 -42.88 -9.28 23.24
C SER A 47 -44.18 -8.90 23.96
N SER A 48 -44.88 -7.80 23.63
CA SER A 48 -46.33 -7.65 23.93
C SER A 48 -47.01 -6.45 23.25
N TYR A 49 -48.12 -6.71 22.54
CA TYR A 49 -49.24 -5.79 22.30
C TYR A 49 -50.29 -5.96 23.42
N PRO A 50 -51.28 -5.06 23.55
CA PRO A 50 -52.66 -5.30 23.06
C PRO A 50 -53.12 -4.24 22.02
N GLU A 51 -54.01 -4.50 21.05
CA GLU A 51 -55.50 -4.62 21.12
C GLU A 51 -56.22 -3.31 21.56
N SER A 52 -57.36 -2.85 20.99
CA SER A 52 -58.16 -3.33 19.84
C SER A 52 -59.21 -2.28 19.35
N SER A 53 -59.63 -2.42 18.08
CA SER A 53 -61.00 -2.28 17.49
C SER A 53 -61.78 -0.95 17.42
N ASN A 54 -62.15 -0.60 16.16
CA ASN A 54 -63.42 -0.01 15.63
C ASN A 54 -63.83 1.40 16.13
N SER A 55 -64.59 2.24 15.39
CA SER A 55 -65.54 2.01 14.28
C SER A 55 -65.77 3.24 13.37
N GLU A 56 -66.12 2.98 12.11
CA GLU A 56 -67.09 3.71 11.26
C GLU A 56 -66.87 5.17 10.78
N THR A 57 -67.50 5.47 9.64
CA THR A 57 -67.32 6.63 8.76
C THR A 57 -68.52 7.59 8.80
N LEU A 58 -68.27 8.90 8.71
CA LEU A 58 -69.25 9.91 8.28
C LEU A 58 -68.55 11.13 7.67
N ASP A 59 -69.23 11.79 6.72
CA ASP A 59 -68.63 12.67 5.70
C ASP A 59 -68.48 14.16 6.08
N SER A 60 -67.69 14.86 5.23
CA SER A 60 -67.63 16.33 5.00
C SER A 60 -66.77 17.20 5.95
N PRO A 61 -66.32 18.40 5.52
CA PRO A 61 -65.88 18.81 4.18
C PRO A 61 -64.47 19.46 4.14
N SER A 62 -63.82 19.40 2.97
CA SER A 62 -62.70 20.26 2.49
C SER A 62 -61.92 21.10 3.52
N ALA A 63 -60.97 20.50 4.22
CA ALA A 63 -59.94 21.24 4.98
C ALA A 63 -58.85 21.79 4.03
N ALA A 64 -58.45 23.05 4.24
CA ALA A 64 -57.34 23.66 3.51
C ALA A 64 -56.01 22.91 3.75
N PRO A 65 -55.00 23.03 2.85
CA PRO A 65 -53.73 22.33 3.01
C PRO A 65 -53.06 22.70 4.33
N LEU A 66 -52.92 21.73 5.23
CA LEU A 66 -52.14 21.88 6.46
C LEU A 66 -50.72 22.38 6.10
N PRO A 67 -50.17 23.38 6.82
CA PRO A 67 -48.82 23.84 6.57
C PRO A 67 -47.86 22.67 6.79
N ARG A 68 -47.12 22.29 5.74
CA ARG A 68 -46.12 21.21 5.79
C ARG A 68 -45.21 21.41 7.00
N THR A 69 -45.21 20.45 7.93
CA THR A 69 -44.29 20.41 9.06
C THR A 69 -42.87 20.24 8.54
N ARG A 70 -42.18 21.38 8.39
CA ARG A 70 -40.82 21.45 7.84
C ARG A 70 -39.86 20.54 8.60
N THR A 71 -38.98 19.87 7.85
CA THR A 71 -37.96 18.99 8.43
C THR A 71 -36.94 19.81 9.25
N PRO A 72 -36.24 19.21 10.22
CA PRO A 72 -35.18 19.91 10.95
C PRO A 72 -34.08 20.45 10.05
N LEU A 73 -33.80 19.76 8.92
CA LEU A 73 -32.82 20.17 7.92
C LEU A 73 -33.23 21.47 7.20
N GLU A 74 -34.49 21.59 6.80
CA GLU A 74 -35.03 22.80 6.15
C GLU A 74 -34.91 24.03 7.07
N LYS A 75 -35.20 23.88 8.37
CA LYS A 75 -35.04 24.96 9.34
C LYS A 75 -33.58 25.38 9.54
N GLN A 76 -32.65 24.41 9.53
CA GLN A 76 -31.22 24.69 9.60
C GLN A 76 -30.71 25.40 8.33
N PHE A 77 -31.21 24.99 7.15
CA PHE A 77 -30.93 25.66 5.88
C PHE A 77 -31.42 27.12 5.89
N GLU A 78 -32.68 27.37 6.25
CA GLU A 78 -33.26 28.72 6.39
C GLU A 78 -32.44 29.59 7.36
N THR A 79 -32.05 29.03 8.51
CA THR A 79 -31.18 29.71 9.49
C THR A 79 -29.82 30.12 8.91
N TRP A 80 -29.29 29.39 7.92
CA TRP A 80 -28.04 29.74 7.24
C TRP A 80 -28.23 30.72 6.09
N VAL A 81 -29.37 30.67 5.38
CA VAL A 81 -29.78 31.69 4.42
C VAL A 81 -29.91 33.06 5.09
N ASP A 82 -30.51 33.13 6.28
CA ASP A 82 -30.65 34.38 7.05
C ASP A 82 -29.31 34.91 7.60
N LYS A 83 -28.35 34.01 7.89
CA LYS A 83 -26.99 34.38 8.34
C LYS A 83 -26.12 34.90 7.20
N LEU A 84 -26.24 34.33 6.01
CA LEU A 84 -25.48 34.70 4.82
C LEU A 84 -26.08 35.95 4.17
N LYS A 85 -25.75 37.11 4.73
CA LYS A 85 -26.17 38.43 4.24
C LYS A 85 -25.87 38.62 2.74
N PRO A 86 -26.67 39.42 2.01
CA PRO A 86 -26.39 39.73 0.60
C PRO A 86 -24.97 40.28 0.41
N GLY A 87 -24.19 39.67 -0.48
CA GLY A 87 -22.79 40.03 -0.73
C GLY A 87 -21.75 39.22 0.07
N PHE A 88 -22.14 38.07 0.65
CA PHE A 88 -21.22 37.18 1.37
C PHE A 88 -19.98 36.77 0.55
N THR A 89 -18.89 36.54 1.27
CA THR A 89 -17.59 36.16 0.75
C THR A 89 -17.39 34.64 0.75
N PRO A 90 -16.48 34.08 -0.09
CA PRO A 90 -16.15 32.66 -0.04
C PRO A 90 -15.63 32.17 1.32
N ARG A 91 -15.13 33.06 2.19
CA ARG A 91 -14.69 32.71 3.56
C ARG A 91 -15.88 32.38 4.46
N GLU A 92 -16.90 33.25 4.46
CA GLU A 92 -18.14 33.02 5.21
C GLU A 92 -18.87 31.76 4.74
N VAL A 93 -18.80 31.46 3.43
CA VAL A 93 -19.29 30.19 2.88
C VAL A 93 -18.48 28.99 3.38
N VAL A 94 -17.14 29.06 3.46
CA VAL A 94 -16.33 28.00 4.07
C VAL A 94 -16.68 27.78 5.54
N GLU A 95 -16.92 28.84 6.31
CA GLU A 95 -17.36 28.74 7.71
C GLU A 95 -18.74 28.12 7.84
N ALA A 96 -19.70 28.54 7.00
CA ALA A 96 -21.03 27.95 6.93
C ALA A 96 -20.99 26.46 6.58
N LEU A 97 -20.14 26.04 5.64
CA LEU A 97 -19.98 24.63 5.28
C LEU A 97 -19.36 23.80 6.41
N ARG A 98 -18.30 24.32 7.07
CA ARG A 98 -17.63 23.62 8.19
C ARG A 98 -18.51 23.47 9.42
N ALA A 99 -19.50 24.34 9.59
CA ALA A 99 -20.46 24.27 10.70
C ALA A 99 -21.53 23.16 10.51
N GLN A 100 -21.63 22.54 9.33
CA GLN A 100 -22.61 21.47 9.09
C GLN A 100 -22.08 20.11 9.54
N THR A 101 -22.94 19.35 10.24
CA THR A 101 -22.71 17.93 10.54
C THR A 101 -23.25 17.02 9.45
N ASP A 102 -24.28 17.45 8.70
CA ASP A 102 -24.87 16.68 7.61
C ASP A 102 -24.23 17.04 6.24
N PRO A 103 -23.71 16.05 5.49
CA PRO A 103 -23.06 16.31 4.20
C PRO A 103 -24.01 16.73 3.07
N ASP A 104 -25.29 16.34 3.13
CA ASP A 104 -26.26 16.66 2.09
C ASP A 104 -26.75 18.11 2.25
N LEU A 105 -27.04 18.54 3.49
CA LEU A 105 -27.29 19.94 3.85
C LEU A 105 -26.11 20.86 3.46
N ALA A 106 -24.87 20.42 3.70
CA ALA A 106 -23.68 21.16 3.28
C ALA A 106 -23.62 21.34 1.75
N LEU A 107 -24.02 20.32 0.98
CA LEU A 107 -24.09 20.41 -0.47
C LEU A 107 -25.21 21.34 -0.95
N ASP A 108 -26.37 21.34 -0.28
CA ASP A 108 -27.46 22.23 -0.64
C ASP A 108 -27.11 23.70 -0.37
N ILE A 109 -26.42 24.00 0.75
CA ILE A 109 -25.84 25.33 1.01
C ILE A 109 -24.79 25.69 -0.07
N PHE A 110 -23.92 24.75 -0.45
CA PHE A 110 -22.94 24.97 -1.53
C PHE A 110 -23.59 25.27 -2.89
N ARG A 111 -24.71 24.61 -3.21
CA ARG A 111 -25.46 24.83 -4.46
C ARG A 111 -26.27 26.12 -4.43
N TRP A 112 -26.91 26.44 -3.31
CA TRP A 112 -27.66 27.68 -3.14
C TRP A 112 -26.75 28.91 -3.22
N THR A 113 -25.57 28.85 -2.60
CA THR A 113 -24.56 29.92 -2.69
C THR A 113 -24.07 30.11 -4.13
N ALA A 114 -23.91 29.03 -4.91
CA ALA A 114 -23.55 29.10 -6.33
C ALA A 114 -24.60 29.77 -7.23
N GLN A 115 -25.87 29.83 -6.81
CA GLN A 115 -26.95 30.49 -7.56
C GLN A 115 -27.02 32.01 -7.29
N GLN A 116 -26.30 32.52 -6.29
CA GLN A 116 -26.40 33.93 -5.89
C GLN A 116 -25.72 34.87 -6.89
N ARG A 117 -26.42 35.98 -7.19
CA ARG A 117 -26.04 36.88 -8.27
C ARG A 117 -24.74 37.60 -7.95
N GLY A 118 -23.71 37.37 -8.78
CA GLY A 118 -22.38 37.97 -8.62
C GLY A 118 -21.40 37.18 -7.74
N TYR A 119 -21.84 36.07 -7.12
CA TYR A 119 -20.97 35.19 -6.35
C TYR A 119 -20.32 34.12 -7.24
N LYS A 120 -19.08 33.73 -6.93
CA LYS A 120 -18.39 32.56 -7.50
C LYS A 120 -17.64 31.82 -6.41
N HIS A 121 -17.70 30.49 -6.46
CA HIS A 121 -16.92 29.62 -5.60
C HIS A 121 -15.43 29.69 -5.96
N ASN A 122 -14.57 29.68 -4.94
CA ASN A 122 -13.12 29.63 -5.12
C ASN A 122 -12.60 28.24 -4.78
N HIS A 123 -11.30 28.02 -4.94
CA HIS A 123 -10.68 26.74 -4.62
C HIS A 123 -10.89 26.28 -3.15
N ALA A 124 -11.08 27.20 -2.20
CA ALA A 124 -11.24 26.87 -0.78
C ALA A 124 -12.66 26.39 -0.43
N THR A 125 -13.71 26.93 -1.05
CA THR A 125 -15.07 26.40 -0.90
C THR A 125 -15.18 25.02 -1.53
N TYR A 126 -14.64 24.85 -2.75
CA TYR A 126 -14.54 23.55 -3.43
C TYR A 126 -13.76 22.50 -2.60
N LEU A 127 -12.61 22.86 -2.02
CA LEU A 127 -11.84 21.97 -1.14
C LEU A 127 -12.66 21.53 0.08
N THR A 128 -13.35 22.48 0.72
CA THR A 128 -14.12 22.25 1.95
C THR A 128 -15.30 21.31 1.70
N ILE A 129 -16.10 21.55 0.66
CA ILE A 129 -17.24 20.66 0.34
C ILE A 129 -16.75 19.26 -0.08
N ILE A 130 -15.65 19.16 -0.83
CA ILE A 130 -15.08 17.85 -1.21
C ILE A 130 -14.63 17.07 0.03
N HIS A 131 -14.00 17.71 1.03
CA HIS A 131 -13.66 17.05 2.29
C HIS A 131 -14.91 16.55 3.03
N ILE A 132 -15.94 17.40 3.19
CA ILE A 132 -17.20 17.04 3.87
C ILE A 132 -17.90 15.86 3.18
N LEU A 133 -17.98 15.86 1.84
CA LEU A 133 -18.62 14.79 1.07
C LEU A 133 -17.81 13.47 1.13
N ILE A 134 -16.48 13.54 1.24
CA ILE A 134 -15.63 12.37 1.41
C ILE A 134 -15.78 11.78 2.82
N SER A 135 -15.72 12.60 3.87
CA SER A 135 -15.92 12.14 5.25
C SER A 135 -17.33 11.63 5.50
N GLY A 136 -18.33 12.24 4.86
CA GLY A 136 -19.74 11.86 4.90
C GLY A 136 -20.13 10.66 4.02
N GLY A 137 -19.18 10.05 3.31
CA GLY A 137 -19.42 8.91 2.42
C GLY A 137 -20.26 9.21 1.17
N ARG A 138 -20.57 10.48 0.87
CA ARG A 138 -21.41 10.94 -0.25
C ARG A 138 -20.62 11.01 -1.56
N TYR A 139 -20.01 9.90 -1.92
CA TYR A 139 -18.95 9.87 -2.91
C TYR A 139 -19.38 10.21 -4.35
N GLY A 140 -20.63 9.88 -4.75
CA GLY A 140 -21.17 10.28 -6.05
C GLY A 140 -21.50 11.77 -6.15
N HIS A 141 -21.54 12.48 -5.01
CA HIS A 141 -21.61 13.94 -4.97
C HIS A 141 -20.19 14.52 -5.04
N ALA A 142 -19.24 13.96 -4.28
CA ALA A 142 -17.83 14.34 -4.36
C ALA A 142 -17.24 14.18 -5.76
N GLU A 143 -17.64 13.14 -6.51
CA GLU A 143 -17.25 12.94 -7.91
C GLU A 143 -17.77 14.05 -8.83
N ARG A 144 -19.06 14.40 -8.75
CA ARG A 144 -19.64 15.50 -9.55
C ARG A 144 -18.98 16.85 -9.26
N VAL A 145 -18.75 17.16 -7.99
CA VAL A 145 -18.05 18.39 -7.58
C VAL A 145 -16.58 18.39 -8.07
N ALA A 146 -15.91 17.23 -8.10
CA ALA A 146 -14.59 17.12 -8.72
C ALA A 146 -14.64 17.30 -10.25
N GLU A 147 -15.70 16.89 -10.93
CA GLU A 147 -15.88 17.13 -12.37
C GLU A 147 -16.10 18.62 -12.69
N GLU A 148 -16.82 19.37 -11.85
CA GLU A 148 -16.93 20.83 -11.96
C GLU A 148 -15.54 21.52 -11.86
N VAL A 149 -14.71 21.08 -10.90
CA VAL A 149 -13.32 21.55 -10.74
C VAL A 149 -12.47 21.19 -11.97
N ILE A 150 -12.63 20.00 -12.54
CA ILE A 150 -11.95 19.60 -13.79
C ILE A 150 -12.42 20.47 -14.97
N ALA A 151 -13.72 20.78 -15.06
CA ALA A 151 -14.29 21.62 -16.12
C ALA A 151 -13.82 23.09 -16.06
N GLY A 152 -13.43 23.60 -14.89
CA GLY A 152 -12.92 24.97 -14.73
C GLY A 152 -13.74 25.88 -13.82
N ALA A 153 -14.58 25.32 -12.95
CA ALA A 153 -15.41 26.09 -12.03
C ALA A 153 -14.63 26.74 -10.85
N SER A 154 -13.36 26.41 -10.65
CA SER A 154 -12.50 26.95 -9.58
C SER A 154 -11.16 27.44 -10.08
N ASP A 155 -10.54 28.34 -9.30
CA ASP A 155 -9.12 28.68 -9.43
C ASP A 155 -8.23 27.43 -9.32
N ALA A 156 -7.01 27.52 -9.86
CA ALA A 156 -6.00 26.49 -9.67
C ALA A 156 -5.52 26.47 -8.21
N SER A 157 -5.42 25.28 -7.62
CA SER A 157 -4.94 25.13 -6.24
C SER A 157 -4.36 23.74 -5.98
N VAL A 158 -3.11 23.70 -5.51
CA VAL A 158 -2.38 22.45 -5.23
C VAL A 158 -3.10 21.58 -4.18
N PRO A 159 -3.56 22.08 -3.01
CA PRO A 159 -4.32 21.28 -2.04
C PRO A 159 -5.63 20.71 -2.60
N LEU A 160 -6.32 21.45 -3.48
CA LEU A 160 -7.56 21.00 -4.12
C LEU A 160 -7.28 19.85 -5.08
N TYR A 161 -6.32 20.01 -5.99
CA TYR A 161 -5.94 18.97 -6.95
C TYR A 161 -5.36 17.73 -6.27
N ASN A 162 -4.50 17.87 -5.26
CA ASN A 162 -3.99 16.72 -4.48
C ASN A 162 -5.12 16.02 -3.71
N THR A 163 -6.12 16.75 -3.18
CA THR A 163 -7.31 16.14 -2.56
C THR A 163 -8.11 15.30 -3.56
N ILE A 164 -8.40 15.86 -4.75
CA ILE A 164 -9.17 15.14 -5.78
C ILE A 164 -8.38 13.94 -6.31
N ILE A 165 -7.09 14.08 -6.60
CA ILE A 165 -6.23 12.98 -7.04
C ILE A 165 -6.24 11.84 -6.01
N ARG A 166 -6.11 12.15 -4.71
CA ARG A 166 -6.19 11.18 -3.61
C ARG A 166 -7.53 10.44 -3.58
N PHE A 167 -8.65 11.17 -3.73
CA PHE A 167 -10.00 10.60 -3.80
C PHE A 167 -10.18 9.66 -5.00
N CYS A 168 -9.76 10.10 -6.19
CA CYS A 168 -9.87 9.32 -7.43
C CYS A 168 -8.98 8.06 -7.39
N ILE A 169 -7.77 8.16 -6.82
CA ILE A 169 -6.82 7.04 -6.61
C ILE A 169 -7.39 5.96 -5.69
N GLY A 170 -8.15 6.34 -4.65
CA GLY A 170 -8.78 5.42 -3.73
C GLY A 170 -9.86 4.53 -4.37
N ARG A 171 -10.28 4.81 -5.61
CA ARG A 171 -11.42 4.17 -6.28
C ARG A 171 -10.98 3.39 -7.52
N LYS A 172 -11.54 2.19 -7.70
CA LYS A 172 -11.22 1.36 -8.88
C LYS A 172 -11.65 2.04 -10.19
N VAL A 173 -12.81 2.69 -10.20
CA VAL A 173 -13.40 3.32 -11.40
C VAL A 173 -12.72 4.65 -11.75
N LEU A 174 -12.48 5.52 -10.77
CA LEU A 174 -12.15 6.95 -11.01
C LEU A 174 -10.69 7.25 -11.36
N TRP A 175 -9.84 6.23 -11.51
CA TRP A 175 -8.40 6.45 -11.71
C TRP A 175 -8.03 7.26 -12.96
N LYS A 176 -8.85 7.19 -14.03
CA LYS A 176 -8.64 8.03 -15.22
C LYS A 176 -8.77 9.52 -14.88
N ARG A 177 -9.77 9.88 -14.05
CA ARG A 177 -9.97 11.25 -13.54
C ARG A 177 -8.77 11.77 -12.75
N ALA A 178 -8.06 10.92 -12.01
CA ALA A 178 -6.82 11.32 -11.33
C ALA A 178 -5.75 11.83 -12.32
N PHE A 179 -5.62 11.18 -13.49
CA PHE A 179 -4.73 11.63 -14.56
C PHE A 179 -5.28 12.85 -15.31
N ASP A 180 -6.60 13.03 -15.39
CA ASP A 180 -7.20 14.25 -15.98
C ASP A 180 -6.93 15.49 -15.11
N VAL A 181 -7.09 15.38 -13.79
CA VAL A 181 -6.74 16.43 -12.82
C VAL A 181 -5.24 16.75 -12.86
N TYR A 182 -4.40 15.72 -12.87
CA TYR A 182 -2.95 15.88 -12.98
C TYR A 182 -2.54 16.56 -14.31
N LYS A 183 -3.15 16.19 -15.44
CA LYS A 183 -2.92 16.90 -16.73
C LYS A 183 -3.39 18.35 -16.70
N LYS A 184 -4.47 18.65 -15.99
CA LYS A 184 -4.93 20.04 -15.79
C LYS A 184 -3.92 20.84 -14.98
N MET A 185 -3.40 20.25 -13.90
CA MET A 185 -2.33 20.82 -13.08
C MET A 185 -1.06 21.09 -13.89
N LEU A 186 -0.64 20.21 -14.80
CA LEU A 186 0.50 20.47 -15.70
C LEU A 186 0.28 21.65 -16.66
N LYS A 187 -0.96 22.05 -16.92
CA LYS A 187 -1.31 23.15 -17.84
C LYS A 187 -1.53 24.49 -17.12
N SER A 188 -1.64 24.50 -15.80
CA SER A 188 -1.81 25.72 -15.02
C SER A 188 -0.45 26.27 -14.59
N ASP A 189 -0.13 27.50 -15.01
CA ASP A 189 1.13 28.16 -14.63
C ASP A 189 1.24 28.37 -13.10
N ASP A 190 0.11 28.70 -12.45
CA ASP A 190 0.02 28.98 -11.01
C ASP A 190 0.14 27.74 -10.10
N CYS A 191 0.00 26.52 -10.64
CA CYS A 191 -0.14 25.30 -9.83
C CYS A 191 0.59 24.11 -10.44
N LYS A 192 1.87 23.95 -10.07
CA LYS A 192 2.70 22.85 -10.54
C LYS A 192 2.60 21.61 -9.64
N PRO A 193 2.63 20.38 -10.19
CA PRO A 193 2.64 19.15 -9.39
C PRO A 193 3.76 19.12 -8.36
N THR A 194 3.44 18.63 -7.16
CA THR A 194 4.41 18.50 -6.07
C THR A 194 4.93 17.08 -5.95
N LEU A 195 5.97 16.87 -5.12
CA LEU A 195 6.45 15.54 -4.75
C LEU A 195 5.30 14.65 -4.21
N GLU A 196 4.39 15.23 -3.41
CA GLU A 196 3.18 14.54 -2.92
C GLU A 196 2.32 14.03 -4.09
N THR A 197 2.08 14.86 -5.11
CA THR A 197 1.32 14.50 -6.31
C THR A 197 1.95 13.32 -7.04
N TYR A 198 3.27 13.35 -7.26
CA TYR A 198 4.01 12.27 -7.93
C TYR A 198 4.02 10.98 -7.11
N SER A 199 4.34 11.06 -5.81
CA SER A 199 4.37 9.91 -4.90
C SER A 199 3.00 9.23 -4.79
N MET A 200 1.91 9.99 -4.77
CA MET A 200 0.56 9.44 -4.82
C MET A 200 0.29 8.67 -6.12
N LEU A 201 0.66 9.24 -7.28
CA LEU A 201 0.48 8.60 -8.59
C LEU A 201 1.33 7.34 -8.76
N PHE A 202 2.60 7.36 -8.33
CA PHE A 202 3.46 6.17 -8.35
C PHE A 202 2.91 5.05 -7.46
N THR A 203 2.54 5.37 -6.21
CA THR A 203 1.96 4.39 -5.29
C THR A 203 0.61 3.84 -5.77
N PHE A 204 -0.19 4.66 -6.45
CA PHE A 204 -1.41 4.20 -7.11
C PHE A 204 -1.13 3.20 -8.25
N LEU A 205 -0.22 3.55 -9.16
CA LEU A 205 0.16 2.69 -10.28
C LEU A 205 0.64 1.34 -9.73
N LEU A 206 1.57 1.36 -8.76
CA LEU A 206 2.13 0.17 -8.12
C LEU A 206 1.09 -0.71 -7.41
N LYS A 207 0.05 -0.14 -6.79
CA LYS A 207 -1.06 -0.93 -6.22
C LYS A 207 -1.83 -1.75 -7.26
N ARG A 208 -1.67 -1.47 -8.55
CA ARG A 208 -2.28 -2.23 -9.65
C ARG A 208 -1.32 -3.21 -10.36
N PHE A 209 -0.05 -3.27 -9.95
CA PHE A 209 0.88 -4.34 -10.36
C PHE A 209 0.49 -5.63 -9.62
N ASN A 210 -0.54 -6.32 -10.13
CA ASN A 210 -0.93 -7.65 -9.65
C ASN A 210 -1.14 -8.67 -10.79
N LYS A 211 -0.76 -8.30 -12.03
CA LYS A 211 -0.70 -9.17 -13.22
C LYS A 211 0.41 -8.68 -14.15
N LEU A 212 1.31 -9.57 -14.60
CA LEU A 212 2.46 -9.28 -15.45
C LEU A 212 2.11 -8.42 -16.70
N ASN A 213 1.05 -8.78 -17.42
CA ASN A 213 0.64 -8.07 -18.64
C ASN A 213 0.18 -6.62 -18.37
N VAL A 214 -0.33 -6.34 -17.16
CA VAL A 214 -0.73 -4.98 -16.76
C VAL A 214 0.50 -4.16 -16.33
N SER A 215 1.51 -4.80 -15.75
CA SER A 215 2.75 -4.17 -15.30
C SER A 215 3.47 -3.41 -16.42
N TYR A 216 3.61 -4.00 -17.62
CA TYR A 216 4.25 -3.32 -18.77
C TYR A 216 3.50 -2.07 -19.25
N LEU A 217 2.16 -2.10 -19.28
CA LEU A 217 1.36 -0.92 -19.64
C LEU A 217 1.50 0.19 -18.58
N LEU A 218 1.49 -0.18 -17.30
CA LEU A 218 1.71 0.76 -16.21
C LEU A 218 3.16 1.30 -16.18
N LEU A 219 4.15 0.53 -16.64
CA LEU A 219 5.53 0.97 -16.73
C LEU A 219 5.71 2.14 -17.71
N HIS A 220 4.97 2.16 -18.82
CA HIS A 220 4.96 3.33 -19.71
C HIS A 220 4.43 4.58 -18.99
N SER A 221 3.39 4.44 -18.16
CA SER A 221 2.89 5.54 -17.33
C SER A 221 3.92 5.99 -16.28
N VAL A 222 4.63 5.06 -15.62
CA VAL A 222 5.72 5.38 -14.68
C VAL A 222 6.86 6.12 -15.40
N ARG A 223 7.34 5.60 -16.55
CA ARG A 223 8.37 6.26 -17.39
C ARG A 223 7.97 7.68 -17.78
N SER A 224 6.70 7.90 -18.14
CA SER A 224 6.16 9.22 -18.46
C SER A 224 6.14 10.16 -17.25
N LEU A 225 5.66 9.70 -16.09
CA LEU A 225 5.66 10.48 -14.84
C LEU A 225 7.07 10.84 -14.38
N VAL A 226 8.05 9.93 -14.48
CA VAL A 226 9.45 10.22 -14.14
C VAL A 226 10.03 11.33 -15.03
N ARG A 227 9.77 11.29 -16.35
CA ARG A 227 10.18 12.36 -17.27
C ARG A 227 9.52 13.70 -16.93
N GLN A 228 8.22 13.68 -16.63
CA GLN A 228 7.46 14.88 -16.26
C GLN A 228 7.92 15.46 -14.91
N MET A 229 8.27 14.62 -13.95
CA MET A 229 8.83 15.01 -12.64
C MET A 229 10.18 15.73 -12.82
N LYS A 230 11.10 15.15 -13.61
CA LYS A 230 12.38 15.77 -13.95
C LYS A 230 12.17 17.10 -14.72
N ALA A 231 11.26 17.14 -15.70
CA ALA A 231 10.94 18.35 -16.46
C ALA A 231 10.26 19.46 -15.62
N SER A 232 9.52 19.08 -14.57
CA SER A 232 8.89 20.03 -13.63
C SER A 232 9.86 20.57 -12.58
N GLY A 233 11.12 20.12 -12.56
CA GLY A 233 12.11 20.47 -11.54
C GLY A 233 11.84 19.87 -10.16
N VAL A 234 10.96 18.88 -10.05
CA VAL A 234 10.61 18.28 -8.75
C VAL A 234 11.65 17.23 -8.38
N VAL A 235 12.42 17.51 -7.33
CA VAL A 235 13.42 16.60 -6.78
C VAL A 235 12.71 15.40 -6.12
N PRO A 236 13.04 14.15 -6.48
CA PRO A 236 12.48 12.97 -5.85
C PRO A 236 13.16 12.66 -4.51
N ASP A 237 12.38 12.16 -3.55
CA ASP A 237 12.89 11.63 -2.28
C ASP A 237 13.17 10.12 -2.36
N THR A 238 13.78 9.57 -1.31
CA THR A 238 14.03 8.13 -1.17
C THR A 238 12.76 7.28 -1.37
N TYR A 239 11.58 7.80 -0.97
CA TYR A 239 10.31 7.09 -1.18
C TYR A 239 9.92 7.02 -2.66
N ALA A 240 9.91 8.16 -3.37
CA ALA A 240 9.59 8.21 -4.80
C ALA A 240 10.60 7.38 -5.62
N LEU A 241 11.90 7.49 -5.32
CA LEU A 241 12.95 6.69 -5.95
C LEU A 241 12.72 5.19 -5.73
N ASN A 242 12.39 4.78 -4.50
CA ASN A 242 12.05 3.38 -4.21
C ASN A 242 10.79 2.90 -4.95
N MET A 243 9.78 3.76 -5.15
CA MET A 243 8.61 3.40 -5.96
C MET A 243 8.99 3.23 -7.45
N ILE A 244 9.85 4.09 -7.98
CA ILE A 244 10.36 3.98 -9.36
C ILE A 244 11.18 2.70 -9.54
N ILE A 245 12.12 2.41 -8.62
CA ILE A 245 12.91 1.17 -8.59
C ILE A 245 11.99 -0.05 -8.56
N LYS A 246 10.98 -0.04 -7.67
CA LYS A 246 10.00 -1.14 -7.56
C LYS A 246 9.23 -1.37 -8.86
N ALA A 247 8.89 -0.32 -9.61
CA ALA A 247 8.18 -0.44 -10.88
C ALA A 247 9.05 -1.13 -11.95
N TYR A 248 10.31 -0.71 -12.11
CA TYR A 248 11.25 -1.36 -13.04
C TYR A 248 11.57 -2.81 -12.62
N ALA A 249 11.82 -3.02 -11.32
CA ALA A 249 12.06 -4.33 -10.73
C ALA A 249 10.89 -5.32 -10.99
N ALA A 250 9.64 -4.87 -10.81
CA ALA A 250 8.44 -5.69 -11.05
C ALA A 250 8.20 -6.02 -12.55
N CYS A 251 8.87 -5.31 -13.47
CA CYS A 251 8.86 -5.56 -14.90
C CYS A 251 10.13 -6.26 -15.42
N LEU A 252 11.05 -6.67 -14.54
CA LEU A 252 12.37 -7.24 -14.89
C LEU A 252 13.24 -6.32 -15.78
N GLU A 253 12.94 -5.02 -15.76
CA GLU A 253 13.72 -3.94 -16.37
C GLU A 253 14.86 -3.55 -15.41
N VAL A 254 15.63 -4.56 -14.99
CA VAL A 254 16.59 -4.52 -13.88
C VAL A 254 17.69 -3.47 -14.11
N ASP A 255 18.10 -3.28 -15.36
CA ASP A 255 19.18 -2.37 -15.74
C ASP A 255 18.76 -0.89 -15.57
N GLU A 256 17.49 -0.57 -15.87
CA GLU A 256 16.88 0.71 -15.52
C GLU A 256 16.69 0.87 -14.00
N ALA A 257 16.28 -0.19 -13.31
CA ALA A 257 16.16 -0.18 -11.84
C ALA A 257 17.51 0.13 -11.17
N MET A 258 18.60 -0.51 -11.63
CA MET A 258 19.96 -0.26 -11.17
C MET A 258 20.46 1.14 -11.54
N ARG A 259 20.06 1.70 -12.69
CA ARG A 259 20.39 3.10 -13.01
C ARG A 259 19.75 4.04 -11.98
N VAL A 260 18.46 3.87 -11.68
CA VAL A 260 17.76 4.71 -10.68
C VAL A 260 18.35 4.51 -9.28
N PHE A 261 18.72 3.28 -8.91
CA PHE A 261 19.42 2.98 -7.65
C PHE A 261 20.75 3.76 -7.54
N ARG A 262 21.56 3.81 -8.60
CA ARG A 262 22.80 4.60 -8.64
C ARG A 262 22.54 6.12 -8.69
N GLU A 263 21.46 6.55 -9.34
CA GLU A 263 21.03 7.96 -9.34
C GLU A 263 20.60 8.46 -7.94
N MET A 264 20.29 7.59 -6.97
CA MET A 264 19.82 8.02 -5.63
C MET A 264 20.80 8.97 -4.93
N GLY A 265 22.11 8.68 -4.99
CA GLY A 265 23.14 9.54 -4.39
C GLY A 265 23.22 10.94 -5.00
N LEU A 266 22.86 11.10 -6.28
CA LEU A 266 22.81 12.41 -6.96
C LEU A 266 21.66 13.29 -6.43
N TYR A 267 20.65 12.67 -5.83
CA TYR A 267 19.53 13.34 -5.16
C TYR A 267 19.73 13.48 -3.64
N GLY A 268 20.94 13.19 -3.13
CA GLY A 268 21.21 13.17 -1.67
C GLY A 268 20.42 12.08 -0.92
N CYS A 269 19.92 11.07 -1.63
CA CYS A 269 19.09 10.00 -1.07
C CYS A 269 19.92 8.73 -0.89
N GLU A 270 19.97 8.20 0.34
CA GLU A 270 20.65 6.93 0.60
C GLU A 270 19.76 5.72 0.29
N PRO A 271 20.28 4.69 -0.41
CA PRO A 271 19.57 3.42 -0.60
C PRO A 271 19.32 2.70 0.73
N ASN A 272 18.08 2.26 0.96
CA ASN A 272 17.67 1.57 2.17
C ASN A 272 17.28 0.10 1.91
N ALA A 273 16.86 -0.62 2.96
CA ALA A 273 16.50 -2.03 2.88
C ALA A 273 15.47 -2.34 1.77
N PHE A 274 14.56 -1.42 1.43
CA PHE A 274 13.63 -1.59 0.30
C PHE A 274 14.33 -1.44 -1.05
N SER A 275 15.21 -0.45 -1.22
CA SER A 275 15.99 -0.21 -2.44
C SER A 275 16.76 -1.47 -2.84
N TYR A 276 17.56 -2.01 -1.91
CA TYR A 276 18.29 -3.26 -2.09
C TYR A 276 17.36 -4.46 -2.30
N SER A 277 16.30 -4.59 -1.48
CA SER A 277 15.36 -5.72 -1.58
C SER A 277 14.64 -5.80 -2.92
N TYR A 278 14.42 -4.67 -3.60
CA TYR A 278 13.81 -4.64 -4.94
C TYR A 278 14.83 -5.02 -6.03
N ILE A 279 16.06 -4.51 -5.96
CA ILE A 279 17.12 -4.83 -6.92
C ILE A 279 17.54 -6.30 -6.83
N ALA A 280 17.89 -6.79 -5.64
CA ALA A 280 18.32 -8.18 -5.42
C ALA A 280 17.25 -9.18 -5.88
N LYS A 281 15.99 -8.93 -5.51
CA LYS A 281 14.85 -9.76 -5.93
C LYS A 281 14.69 -9.80 -7.45
N ALA A 282 14.80 -8.65 -8.13
CA ALA A 282 14.62 -8.57 -9.58
C ALA A 282 15.79 -9.18 -10.37
N LEU A 283 17.02 -9.04 -9.88
CA LEU A 283 18.20 -9.72 -10.44
C LEU A 283 18.02 -11.24 -10.39
N CYS A 284 17.70 -11.79 -9.21
CA CYS A 284 17.39 -13.20 -9.02
C CYS A 284 16.23 -13.69 -9.91
N THR A 285 15.11 -12.95 -9.98
CA THR A 285 14.00 -13.32 -10.87
C THR A 285 14.36 -13.25 -12.38
N LYS A 286 15.37 -12.47 -12.76
CA LYS A 286 15.92 -12.38 -14.14
C LYS A 286 17.01 -13.45 -14.42
N GLY A 287 17.33 -14.33 -13.47
CA GLY A 287 18.41 -15.33 -13.60
C GLY A 287 19.82 -14.79 -13.31
N ARG A 288 19.94 -13.55 -12.81
CA ARG A 288 21.24 -12.92 -12.45
C ARG A 288 21.52 -13.13 -10.96
N ALA A 289 21.58 -14.40 -10.54
CA ALA A 289 21.62 -14.79 -9.14
C ALA A 289 22.84 -14.25 -8.40
N GLU A 290 24.04 -14.35 -9.00
CA GLU A 290 25.30 -13.88 -8.42
C GLU A 290 25.27 -12.37 -8.12
N GLU A 291 24.81 -11.55 -9.06
CA GLU A 291 24.65 -10.11 -8.86
C GLU A 291 23.60 -9.80 -7.77
N GLY A 292 22.47 -10.50 -7.79
CA GLY A 292 21.44 -10.37 -6.74
C GLY A 292 21.98 -10.70 -5.35
N PHE A 293 22.86 -11.69 -5.26
CA PHE A 293 23.56 -12.08 -4.04
C PHE A 293 24.68 -11.09 -3.64
N GLY A 294 25.33 -10.45 -4.61
CA GLY A 294 26.23 -9.31 -4.37
C GLY A 294 25.52 -8.15 -3.68
N PHE A 295 24.35 -7.74 -4.17
CA PHE A 295 23.50 -6.73 -3.50
C PHE A 295 23.05 -7.17 -2.09
N TYR A 296 22.83 -8.47 -1.86
CA TYR A 296 22.52 -8.99 -0.53
C TYR A 296 23.72 -8.92 0.43
N LYS A 297 24.95 -9.21 -0.04
CA LYS A 297 26.20 -9.04 0.73
C LYS A 297 26.40 -7.59 1.14
N GLU A 298 26.34 -6.65 0.19
CA GLU A 298 26.47 -5.21 0.46
C GLU A 298 25.40 -4.73 1.46
N MET A 299 24.16 -5.22 1.34
CA MET A 299 23.09 -4.88 2.26
C MET A 299 23.36 -5.39 3.69
N ARG A 300 23.94 -6.59 3.84
CA ARG A 300 24.37 -7.12 5.15
C ARG A 300 25.51 -6.34 5.77
N GLU A 301 26.48 -5.91 4.98
CA GLU A 301 27.60 -5.05 5.43
C GLU A 301 27.10 -3.72 5.97
N LYS A 302 26.02 -3.17 5.39
CA LYS A 302 25.34 -1.95 5.87
C LYS A 302 24.34 -2.19 7.02
N GLY A 303 24.29 -3.40 7.59
CA GLY A 303 23.37 -3.76 8.68
C GLY A 303 21.88 -3.79 8.28
N LEU A 304 21.58 -3.74 6.98
CA LEU A 304 20.21 -3.70 6.46
C LEU A 304 19.66 -5.13 6.27
N VAL A 305 18.37 -5.30 6.53
CA VAL A 305 17.71 -6.63 6.55
C VAL A 305 16.80 -6.81 5.33
N PRO A 306 16.89 -7.93 4.57
CA PRO A 306 15.98 -8.20 3.46
C PRO A 306 14.54 -8.44 3.90
N THR A 307 13.58 -8.14 3.03
CA THR A 307 12.20 -8.62 3.23
C THR A 307 12.15 -10.15 3.14
N SER A 308 11.17 -10.78 3.80
CA SER A 308 10.97 -12.25 3.72
C SER A 308 10.86 -12.74 2.26
N SER A 309 10.13 -12.00 1.42
CA SER A 309 10.00 -12.31 -0.01
C SER A 309 11.28 -12.12 -0.83
N THR A 310 12.27 -11.39 -0.31
CA THR A 310 13.59 -11.23 -0.92
C THR A 310 14.50 -12.39 -0.52
N PHE A 311 14.50 -12.78 0.75
CA PHE A 311 15.18 -14.01 1.21
C PHE A 311 14.72 -15.24 0.43
N MET A 312 13.41 -15.48 0.35
CA MET A 312 12.84 -16.64 -0.39
C MET A 312 13.30 -16.66 -1.85
N VAL A 313 13.27 -15.51 -2.54
CA VAL A 313 13.72 -15.43 -3.95
C VAL A 313 15.23 -15.61 -4.09
N LEU A 314 16.04 -15.08 -3.17
CA LEU A 314 17.50 -15.32 -3.15
C LEU A 314 17.81 -16.81 -2.98
N ILE A 315 17.20 -17.47 -1.99
CA ILE A 315 17.42 -18.90 -1.70
C ILE A 315 17.03 -19.76 -2.91
N CYS A 316 15.83 -19.54 -3.46
CA CYS A 316 15.37 -20.28 -4.63
C CYS A 316 16.26 -20.03 -5.86
N SER A 317 16.65 -18.78 -6.12
CA SER A 317 17.48 -18.43 -7.27
C SER A 317 18.87 -19.04 -7.16
N LEU A 318 19.54 -18.91 -6.01
CA LEU A 318 20.85 -19.52 -5.77
C LEU A 318 20.80 -21.05 -5.88
N ALA A 319 19.77 -21.69 -5.33
CA ALA A 319 19.60 -23.15 -5.43
C ALA A 319 19.28 -23.65 -6.85
N MET A 320 18.67 -22.82 -7.71
CA MET A 320 18.42 -23.15 -9.11
C MET A 320 19.68 -23.00 -9.98
N GLU A 321 20.57 -22.05 -9.67
CA GLU A 321 21.87 -21.89 -10.33
C GLU A 321 22.99 -22.79 -9.75
N GLY A 322 22.66 -23.70 -8.81
CA GLY A 322 23.64 -24.62 -8.19
C GLY A 322 24.55 -23.99 -7.13
N LEU A 323 24.32 -22.73 -6.74
CA LEU A 323 25.07 -21.99 -5.72
C LEU A 323 24.63 -22.38 -4.31
N PHE A 324 24.76 -23.68 -4.00
CA PHE A 324 24.17 -24.31 -2.82
C PHE A 324 24.73 -23.81 -1.48
N GLU A 325 26.04 -23.56 -1.37
CA GLU A 325 26.64 -23.07 -0.12
C GLU A 325 26.07 -21.70 0.27
N ASP A 326 25.96 -20.80 -0.71
CA ASP A 326 25.37 -19.48 -0.54
C ASP A 326 23.86 -19.58 -0.25
N ALA A 327 23.12 -20.45 -0.95
CA ALA A 327 21.70 -20.66 -0.69
C ALA A 327 21.42 -21.14 0.75
N VAL A 328 22.23 -22.08 1.27
CA VAL A 328 22.16 -22.54 2.67
C VAL A 328 22.56 -21.42 3.64
N GLY A 329 23.61 -20.65 3.33
CA GLY A 329 24.02 -19.48 4.12
C GLY A 329 22.92 -18.43 4.26
N VAL A 330 22.24 -18.10 3.16
CA VAL A 330 21.09 -17.17 3.14
C VAL A 330 19.90 -17.75 3.93
N THR A 331 19.65 -19.06 3.82
CA THR A 331 18.57 -19.74 4.58
C THR A 331 18.82 -19.68 6.09
N PHE A 332 20.06 -19.93 6.52
CA PHE A 332 20.44 -19.83 7.92
C PHE A 332 20.43 -18.38 8.45
N ASP A 333 20.77 -17.38 7.62
CA ASP A 333 20.66 -15.96 7.97
C ASP A 333 19.19 -15.50 8.09
N MET A 334 18.28 -16.05 7.28
CA MET A 334 16.84 -15.83 7.38
C MET A 334 16.29 -16.38 8.71
N LEU A 335 16.60 -17.64 9.02
CA LEU A 335 16.22 -18.29 10.29
C LEU A 335 16.81 -17.58 11.50
N GLY A 336 18.06 -17.13 11.42
CA GLY A 336 18.73 -16.34 12.48
C GLY A 336 18.07 -14.99 12.76
N LYS A 337 17.26 -14.47 11.83
CA LYS A 337 16.43 -13.26 12.01
C LYS A 337 14.99 -13.56 12.41
N SER A 338 14.70 -14.78 12.88
CA SER A 338 13.35 -15.26 13.24
C SER A 338 12.35 -15.22 12.07
N MET A 339 12.85 -15.34 10.84
CA MET A 339 12.04 -15.37 9.62
C MET A 339 12.07 -16.80 9.07
N VAL A 340 10.89 -17.37 8.80
CA VAL A 340 10.76 -18.77 8.38
C VAL A 340 10.57 -18.86 6.86
N PRO A 341 11.42 -19.59 6.12
CA PRO A 341 11.21 -19.94 4.72
C PRO A 341 9.88 -20.70 4.53
N ASP A 342 9.24 -20.54 3.37
CA ASP A 342 8.04 -21.31 3.07
C ASP A 342 8.38 -22.73 2.55
N VAL A 343 7.37 -23.60 2.51
CA VAL A 343 7.53 -25.00 2.10
C VAL A 343 8.08 -25.11 0.67
N LEU A 344 7.74 -24.15 -0.20
CA LEU A 344 8.24 -24.10 -1.57
C LEU A 344 9.74 -23.78 -1.58
N THR A 345 10.19 -22.79 -0.81
CA THR A 345 11.60 -22.41 -0.68
C THR A 345 12.45 -23.59 -0.19
N TYR A 346 11.99 -24.32 0.82
CA TYR A 346 12.65 -25.54 1.28
C TYR A 346 12.67 -26.65 0.21
N LYS A 347 11.57 -26.88 -0.52
CA LYS A 347 11.54 -27.83 -1.65
C LYS A 347 12.51 -27.46 -2.76
N THR A 348 12.57 -26.18 -3.15
CA THR A 348 13.49 -25.71 -4.20
C THR A 348 14.95 -25.90 -3.79
N LEU A 349 15.30 -25.61 -2.53
CA LEU A 349 16.65 -25.83 -2.00
C LEU A 349 17.01 -27.32 -1.97
N LEU A 350 16.22 -28.14 -1.29
CA LEU A 350 16.50 -29.58 -1.10
C LEU A 350 16.45 -30.36 -2.42
N GLY A 351 15.41 -30.12 -3.23
CA GLY A 351 15.30 -30.70 -4.58
C GLY A 351 16.35 -30.17 -5.55
N GLY A 352 17.01 -29.03 -5.25
CA GLY A 352 18.22 -28.58 -5.93
C GLY A 352 19.40 -29.52 -5.64
N PHE A 353 19.73 -29.74 -4.37
CA PHE A 353 20.78 -30.69 -3.94
C PHE A 353 20.55 -32.10 -4.50
N CYS A 354 19.31 -32.62 -4.48
CA CYS A 354 19.03 -33.95 -5.01
C CYS A 354 19.25 -34.03 -6.54
N ARG A 355 18.90 -32.99 -7.31
CA ARG A 355 19.16 -32.91 -8.76
C ARG A 355 20.65 -32.80 -9.10
N ASP A 356 21.47 -32.27 -8.19
CA ASP A 356 22.94 -32.25 -8.26
C ASP A 356 23.58 -33.59 -7.84
N GLY A 357 22.78 -34.63 -7.58
CA GLY A 357 23.24 -35.94 -7.10
C GLY A 357 23.61 -35.99 -5.60
N ARG A 358 23.41 -34.89 -4.86
CA ARG A 358 23.86 -34.70 -3.47
C ARG A 358 22.76 -34.98 -2.45
N GLY A 359 21.99 -36.05 -2.68
CA GLY A 359 20.84 -36.42 -1.85
C GLY A 359 21.15 -36.65 -0.36
N ASN A 360 22.34 -37.16 -0.04
CA ASN A 360 22.76 -37.33 1.35
C ASN A 360 22.97 -35.98 2.06
N GLU A 361 23.54 -34.97 1.38
CA GLU A 361 23.66 -33.62 1.91
C GLU A 361 22.29 -32.95 2.05
N ALA A 362 21.34 -33.24 1.15
CA ALA A 362 19.95 -32.79 1.29
C ALA A 362 19.28 -33.37 2.56
N LEU A 363 19.49 -34.65 2.87
CA LEU A 363 19.01 -35.27 4.12
C LEU A 363 19.64 -34.63 5.37
N GLU A 364 20.96 -34.43 5.37
CA GLU A 364 21.64 -33.74 6.48
C GLU A 364 21.16 -32.30 6.67
N LEU A 365 20.96 -31.57 5.57
CA LEU A 365 20.44 -30.21 5.57
C LEU A 365 19.00 -30.17 6.11
N LEU A 366 18.13 -31.12 5.73
CA LEU A 366 16.76 -31.20 6.23
C LEU A 366 16.70 -31.37 7.75
N GLU A 367 17.56 -32.20 8.34
CA GLU A 367 17.63 -32.38 9.80
C GLU A 367 18.21 -31.14 10.52
N GLU A 368 19.23 -30.47 9.96
CA GLU A 368 19.76 -29.21 10.52
C GLU A 368 18.74 -28.06 10.39
N LEU A 369 17.96 -28.01 9.30
CA LEU A 369 16.86 -27.07 9.13
C LEU A 369 15.78 -27.32 10.20
N ARG A 370 15.36 -28.57 10.40
CA ARG A 370 14.42 -28.94 11.47
C ARG A 370 14.93 -28.56 12.87
N ARG A 371 16.25 -28.62 13.11
CA ARG A 371 16.86 -28.24 14.39
C ARG A 371 16.87 -26.72 14.63
N ARG A 372 16.90 -25.90 13.57
CA ARG A 372 16.90 -24.43 13.65
C ARG A 372 15.50 -23.83 13.56
N ASP A 373 14.65 -24.39 12.70
CA ASP A 373 13.29 -23.96 12.47
C ASP A 373 12.33 -24.62 13.46
N GLY A 374 12.22 -24.02 14.66
CA GLY A 374 11.27 -24.45 15.68
C GLY A 374 9.79 -24.34 15.27
N ALA A 375 9.47 -23.72 14.13
CA ALA A 375 8.12 -23.67 13.56
C ALA A 375 7.86 -24.79 12.54
N MET A 376 8.87 -25.59 12.17
CA MET A 376 8.74 -26.68 11.20
C MET A 376 7.88 -27.81 11.76
N ASN A 377 6.58 -27.78 11.42
CA ASN A 377 5.63 -28.80 11.85
C ASN A 377 5.87 -30.16 11.16
N SER A 378 5.40 -31.24 11.79
CA SER A 378 5.58 -32.62 11.33
C SER A 378 4.98 -32.93 9.96
N LYS A 379 4.04 -32.11 9.46
CA LYS A 379 3.47 -32.25 8.10
C LYS A 379 4.44 -31.69 7.06
N VAL A 380 4.98 -30.49 7.28
CA VAL A 380 6.00 -29.87 6.43
C VAL A 380 7.24 -30.75 6.38
N TYR A 381 7.74 -31.20 7.53
CA TYR A 381 8.89 -32.11 7.60
C TYR A 381 8.70 -33.37 6.73
N ARG A 382 7.56 -34.06 6.86
CA ARG A 382 7.24 -35.23 6.03
C ARG A 382 7.23 -34.89 4.54
N THR A 383 6.55 -33.81 4.16
CA THR A 383 6.47 -33.36 2.76
C THR A 383 7.81 -32.94 2.14
N LEU A 384 8.81 -32.57 2.97
CA LEU A 384 10.19 -32.33 2.54
C LEU A 384 11.01 -33.63 2.49
N LEU A 385 10.81 -34.54 3.44
CA LEU A 385 11.46 -35.85 3.45
C LEU A 385 11.02 -36.72 2.25
N ASP A 386 9.72 -36.70 1.93
CA ASP A 386 9.14 -37.37 0.76
C ASP A 386 9.74 -36.82 -0.56
N GLU A 387 9.95 -35.50 -0.64
CA GLU A 387 10.61 -34.84 -1.79
C GLU A 387 12.05 -35.31 -1.96
N VAL A 388 12.83 -35.28 -0.86
CA VAL A 388 14.24 -35.70 -0.89
C VAL A 388 14.34 -37.16 -1.31
N HIS A 389 13.54 -38.06 -0.73
CA HIS A 389 13.54 -39.47 -1.10
C HIS A 389 13.08 -39.74 -2.54
N PHE A 390 12.11 -38.99 -3.06
CA PHE A 390 11.62 -39.16 -4.42
C PHE A 390 12.69 -38.81 -5.46
N VAL A 391 13.41 -37.70 -5.27
CA VAL A 391 14.43 -37.23 -6.24
C VAL A 391 15.76 -38.00 -6.12
N THR A 392 15.96 -38.79 -5.06
CA THR A 392 17.13 -39.69 -4.90
C THR A 392 16.96 -41.10 -5.49
N ARG A 393 15.84 -41.38 -6.18
CA ARG A 393 15.59 -42.64 -6.90
C ARG A 393 15.83 -42.48 -8.40
#